data_AF-A0A0P9GJA8-F1
#
_entry.id   AF-A0A0P9GJA8-F1
#
_cell.length_a   1.000
_cell.length_b   1.000
_cell.length_c   1.000
_cell.angle_alpha   90.00
_cell.angle_beta   90.00
_cell.angle_gamma   90.00
#
_symmetry.space_group_name_H-M   'P 1'
#
loop_
_entity.id
_entity.type
_entity.pdbx_description
1 polymer ?
#
loop_
_entity_poly.entity_id
_entity_poly.type
_entity_poly.pdbx_seq_one_letter_code
_entity_poly.pdbx_strand_id
1 'polypeptide(L)'
;MTKFLTLFLTAVLLTACASHNANQTLYAQLKGEQGLENIVDSFIKHIASDEQVFHYFAKASVSHFRAGFITHLCDATGGPCEYKGDNMVDIHTGMNINEADFNRIVELLIKAMEDNNVSYPLQNQVLAKLAPHRAEIIKR
;
A
#
# COMPACT_ATOMS: atom_id res chain seq x y z
N MET A 1 -51.50 -47.17 -20.32
CA MET A 1 -51.34 -45.71 -20.23
C MET A 1 -50.86 -45.37 -18.83
N THR A 2 -49.59 -44.97 -18.66
CA THR A 2 -49.09 -43.94 -17.70
C THR A 2 -47.55 -43.94 -17.65
N LYS A 3 -46.99 -43.12 -18.54
CA LYS A 3 -45.75 -42.30 -18.48
C LYS A 3 -44.58 -42.69 -17.56
N PHE A 4 -43.47 -43.09 -18.18
CA PHE A 4 -42.11 -42.74 -17.78
C PHE A 4 -41.81 -41.28 -18.15
N LEU A 5 -41.19 -40.45 -17.27
CA LEU A 5 -40.22 -39.39 -17.66
C LEU A 5 -39.54 -38.70 -16.44
N THR A 6 -38.26 -39.02 -16.22
CA THR A 6 -37.08 -38.12 -15.97
C THR A 6 -37.21 -36.97 -14.95
N LEU A 7 -36.58 -37.01 -13.76
CA LEU A 7 -35.19 -36.64 -13.42
C LEU A 7 -34.74 -35.26 -13.93
N PHE A 8 -34.47 -34.30 -13.03
CA PHE A 8 -33.33 -33.37 -13.12
C PHE A 8 -32.98 -32.77 -11.75
N LEU A 9 -31.93 -33.32 -11.15
CA LEU A 9 -31.20 -32.83 -9.99
C LEU A 9 -30.26 -31.71 -10.48
N THR A 10 -30.55 -30.45 -10.20
CA THR A 10 -29.65 -29.33 -10.50
C THR A 10 -28.80 -28.99 -9.28
N ALA A 11 -27.74 -29.77 -9.06
CA ALA A 11 -26.66 -29.39 -8.18
C ALA A 11 -25.82 -28.30 -8.87
N VAL A 12 -26.08 -27.05 -8.53
CA VAL A 12 -25.24 -25.91 -8.92
C VAL A 12 -23.92 -26.02 -8.16
N LEU A 13 -22.88 -26.49 -8.85
CA LEU A 13 -21.50 -26.47 -8.38
C LEU A 13 -21.02 -25.01 -8.34
N LEU A 14 -21.06 -24.39 -7.17
CA LEU A 14 -20.29 -23.19 -6.87
C LEU A 14 -18.81 -23.59 -6.71
N THR A 15 -18.13 -23.84 -7.82
CA THR A 15 -16.66 -23.82 -7.84
C THR A 15 -16.21 -22.37 -7.78
N ALA A 16 -16.19 -21.81 -6.56
CA ALA A 16 -15.44 -20.62 -6.25
C ALA A 16 -13.95 -20.99 -6.34
N CYS A 17 -13.35 -20.81 -7.52
CA CYS A 17 -11.91 -20.84 -7.66
C CYS A 17 -11.34 -19.61 -6.94
N ALA A 18 -11.02 -19.77 -5.66
CA ALA A 18 -10.07 -18.89 -5.00
C ALA A 18 -8.71 -19.15 -5.65
N SER A 19 -8.39 -18.41 -6.72
CA SER A 19 -7.03 -18.35 -7.27
C SER A 19 -6.14 -17.67 -6.24
N HIS A 20 -5.65 -18.45 -5.29
CA HIS A 20 -4.65 -18.01 -4.34
C HIS A 20 -3.33 -17.88 -5.11
N ASN A 21 -2.96 -16.65 -5.50
CA ASN A 21 -1.67 -16.33 -6.11
C ASN A 21 -0.56 -16.43 -5.05
N ALA A 22 -0.40 -17.61 -4.44
CA ALA A 22 0.54 -17.87 -3.34
C ALA A 22 2.01 -17.60 -3.71
N ASN A 23 2.32 -17.56 -5.02
CA ASN A 23 3.67 -17.44 -5.55
C ASN A 23 4.01 -16.05 -6.10
N GLN A 24 3.09 -15.09 -6.07
CA GLN A 24 3.36 -13.73 -6.55
C GLN A 24 3.78 -12.82 -5.40
N THR A 25 4.84 -12.03 -5.59
CA THR A 25 5.26 -11.01 -4.62
C THR A 25 4.17 -9.96 -4.44
N LEU A 26 4.16 -9.27 -3.29
CA LEU A 26 3.20 -8.21 -3.04
C LEU A 26 3.33 -7.10 -4.10
N TYR A 27 4.55 -6.80 -4.54
CA TYR A 27 4.84 -5.93 -5.68
C TYR A 27 4.07 -6.33 -6.95
N ALA A 28 4.11 -7.61 -7.34
CA ALA A 28 3.38 -8.11 -8.50
C ALA A 28 1.86 -8.01 -8.32
N GLN A 29 1.36 -8.29 -7.11
CA GLN A 29 -0.06 -8.14 -6.75
C GLN A 29 -0.52 -6.67 -6.78
N LEU A 30 0.40 -5.73 -6.54
CA LEU A 30 0.20 -4.29 -6.66
C LEU A 30 0.39 -3.77 -8.09
N LYS A 31 0.42 -4.64 -9.11
CA LYS A 31 0.63 -4.28 -10.53
C LYS A 31 2.03 -3.75 -10.86
N GLY A 32 3.01 -4.09 -10.02
CA GLY A 32 4.41 -3.70 -10.21
C GLY A 32 4.63 -2.19 -10.16
N GLU A 33 5.64 -1.71 -10.90
CA GLU A 33 6.11 -0.33 -10.90
C GLU A 33 4.97 0.66 -11.11
N GLN A 34 4.19 0.48 -12.19
CA GLN A 34 3.09 1.39 -12.52
C GLN A 34 2.07 1.52 -11.38
N GLY A 35 1.77 0.42 -10.67
CA GLY A 35 0.84 0.46 -9.56
C GLY A 35 1.42 1.19 -8.35
N LEU A 36 2.71 1.00 -8.05
CA LEU A 36 3.40 1.78 -7.02
C LEU A 36 3.44 3.27 -7.38
N GLU A 37 3.76 3.62 -8.63
CA GLU A 37 3.74 5.00 -9.10
C GLU A 37 2.38 5.66 -8.85
N ASN A 38 1.29 4.99 -9.22
CA ASN A 38 -0.05 5.55 -9.06
C ASN A 38 -0.44 5.73 -7.58
N ILE A 39 -0.05 4.78 -6.72
CA ILE A 39 -0.25 4.87 -5.27
C ILE A 39 0.55 6.06 -4.71
N VAL A 40 1.84 6.18 -5.03
CA VAL A 40 2.69 7.27 -4.53
C VAL A 40 2.22 8.63 -5.04
N ASP A 41 1.80 8.72 -6.31
CA ASP A 41 1.26 9.96 -6.87
C ASP A 41 -0.05 10.38 -6.18
N SER A 42 -0.89 9.42 -5.82
CA SER A 42 -2.12 9.68 -5.05
C SER A 42 -1.78 10.09 -3.61
N PHE A 43 -0.80 9.44 -2.99
CA PHE A 43 -0.33 9.75 -1.64
C PHE A 43 0.26 11.16 -1.54
N ILE A 44 1.05 11.59 -2.53
CA ILE A 44 1.56 12.96 -2.62
C ILE A 44 0.42 13.97 -2.68
N LYS A 45 -0.65 13.70 -3.45
CA LYS A 45 -1.82 14.58 -3.53
C LYS A 45 -2.56 14.67 -2.18
N HIS A 46 -2.73 13.55 -1.49
CA HIS A 46 -3.31 13.52 -0.15
C HIS A 46 -2.48 14.32 0.85
N ILE A 47 -1.15 14.15 0.88
CA ILE A 47 -0.25 14.96 1.71
C ILE A 47 -0.37 16.46 1.38
N ALA A 48 -0.37 16.81 0.10
CA ALA A 48 -0.40 18.21 -0.35
C ALA A 48 -1.71 18.94 0.01
N SER A 49 -2.77 18.19 0.33
CA SER A 49 -4.09 18.72 0.70
C SER A 49 -4.39 18.60 2.20
N ASP A 50 -3.43 18.09 2.99
CA ASP A 50 -3.63 17.82 4.40
C ASP A 50 -2.95 18.85 5.29
N GLU A 51 -3.75 19.71 5.93
CA GLU A 51 -3.24 20.80 6.77
C GLU A 51 -2.44 20.32 7.98
N GLN A 52 -2.72 19.11 8.49
CA GLN A 52 -2.03 18.58 9.66
C GLN A 52 -0.57 18.23 9.33
N VAL A 53 -0.30 17.60 8.18
CA VAL A 53 1.03 17.06 7.89
C VAL A 53 1.79 17.82 6.79
N PHE A 54 1.13 18.67 5.99
CA PHE A 54 1.75 19.36 4.86
C PHE A 54 2.99 20.19 5.25
N HIS A 55 2.98 20.77 6.46
CA HIS A 55 4.09 21.61 6.94
C HIS A 55 5.44 20.86 7.01
N TYR A 56 5.44 19.52 7.23
CA TYR A 56 6.65 18.69 7.17
C TYR A 56 7.28 18.65 5.77
N PHE A 57 6.46 18.84 4.73
CA PHE A 57 6.85 18.72 3.32
C PHE A 57 7.09 20.07 2.63
N ALA A 58 6.90 21.20 3.33
CA ALA A 58 6.95 22.54 2.74
C ALA A 58 8.27 22.90 2.04
N LYS A 59 9.37 22.23 2.38
CA LYS A 59 10.70 22.39 1.76
C LYS A 59 11.19 21.12 1.06
N ALA A 60 10.38 20.06 1.04
CA ALA A 60 10.76 18.79 0.45
C ALA A 60 10.75 18.88 -1.08
N SER A 61 11.71 18.22 -1.72
CA SER A 61 11.65 18.01 -3.17
C SER A 61 10.63 16.91 -3.47
N VAL A 62 9.54 17.28 -4.15
CA VAL A 62 8.47 16.34 -4.53
C VAL A 62 9.01 15.21 -5.40
N SER A 63 9.91 15.52 -6.35
CA SER A 63 10.50 14.50 -7.24
C SER A 63 11.40 13.53 -6.48
N HIS A 64 12.18 14.03 -5.51
CA HIS A 64 13.03 13.20 -4.67
C HIS A 64 12.19 12.30 -3.76
N PHE A 65 11.17 12.85 -3.10
CA PHE A 65 10.25 12.08 -2.27
C PHE A 65 9.53 11.00 -3.09
N ARG A 66 8.99 11.35 -4.26
CA ARG A 66 8.33 10.40 -5.17
C ARG A 66 9.24 9.23 -5.51
N ALA A 67 10.44 9.51 -6.01
CA ALA A 67 11.39 8.47 -6.42
C ALA A 67 11.85 7.60 -5.24
N GLY A 68 12.12 8.23 -4.08
CA GLY A 68 12.54 7.54 -2.86
C GLY A 68 11.44 6.62 -2.33
N PHE A 69 10.21 7.10 -2.26
CA PHE A 69 9.10 6.33 -1.70
C PHE A 69 8.64 5.20 -2.65
N ILE A 70 8.68 5.40 -3.98
CA ILE A 70 8.47 4.31 -4.95
C ILE A 70 9.51 3.21 -4.75
N THR A 71 10.80 3.58 -4.66
CA THR A 71 11.89 2.61 -4.48
C THR A 71 11.74 1.87 -3.15
N HIS A 72 11.39 2.58 -2.07
CA HIS A 72 11.17 1.99 -0.75
C HIS A 72 10.01 0.98 -0.77
N LEU A 73 8.88 1.33 -1.39
CA LEU A 73 7.75 0.39 -1.55
C LEU A 73 8.11 -0.79 -2.45
N CYS A 74 8.86 -0.57 -3.52
CA CYS A 74 9.31 -1.64 -4.40
C CYS A 74 10.10 -2.70 -3.63
N ASP A 75 11.11 -2.27 -2.86
CA ASP A 75 11.91 -3.17 -2.04
C ASP A 75 11.05 -3.85 -0.95
N ALA A 76 10.31 -3.07 -0.16
CA ALA A 76 9.49 -3.57 0.95
C ALA A 76 8.42 -4.61 0.53
N THR A 77 7.91 -4.50 -0.71
CA THR A 77 6.87 -5.38 -1.25
C THR A 77 7.44 -6.57 -2.05
N GLY A 78 8.77 -6.75 -2.08
CA GLY A 78 9.44 -7.84 -2.77
C GLY A 78 9.53 -7.66 -4.28
N GLY A 79 9.63 -6.41 -4.73
CA GLY A 79 9.97 -6.05 -6.11
C GLY A 79 11.46 -6.23 -6.40
N PRO A 80 11.89 -5.94 -7.63
CA PRO A 80 13.29 -6.10 -8.06
C PRO A 80 14.21 -4.95 -7.60
N CYS A 81 13.69 -3.94 -6.91
CA CYS A 81 14.44 -2.77 -6.47
C CYS A 81 15.15 -3.03 -5.14
N GLU A 82 16.24 -2.30 -4.91
CA GLU A 82 16.94 -2.25 -3.63
C GLU A 82 16.92 -0.79 -3.14
N TYR A 83 16.40 -0.56 -1.93
CA TYR A 83 16.38 0.77 -1.34
C TYR A 83 17.77 1.15 -0.81
N LYS A 84 18.37 2.18 -1.43
CA LYS A 84 19.70 2.71 -1.07
C LYS A 84 19.64 4.15 -0.55
N GLY A 85 18.46 4.62 -0.17
CA GLY A 85 18.29 5.92 0.46
C GLY A 85 18.76 5.90 1.91
N ASP A 86 18.71 7.07 2.53
CA ASP A 86 18.99 7.22 3.95
C ASP A 86 18.04 6.36 4.79
N ASN A 87 18.47 5.94 5.98
CA ASN A 87 17.60 5.16 6.86
C ASN A 87 16.48 6.05 7.46
N MET A 88 15.43 5.42 7.99
CA MET A 88 14.26 6.15 8.49
C MET A 88 14.58 7.06 9.69
N VAL A 89 15.61 6.74 10.50
CA VAL A 89 16.03 7.62 11.59
C VAL A 89 16.63 8.91 11.03
N ASP A 90 17.55 8.80 10.08
CA ASP A 90 18.24 9.94 9.49
C ASP A 90 17.27 10.87 8.74
N ILE A 91 16.33 10.29 7.98
CA ILE A 91 15.32 11.05 7.24
C ILE A 91 14.42 11.87 8.16
N HIS A 92 14.02 11.33 9.31
CA HIS A 92 12.99 11.93 10.17
C HIS A 92 13.55 12.63 11.42
N THR A 93 14.87 12.58 11.63
CA THR A 93 15.53 13.25 12.75
C THR A 93 15.28 14.76 12.70
N GLY A 94 14.95 15.33 13.86
CA GLY A 94 14.70 16.76 14.01
C GLY A 94 13.31 17.23 13.58
N MET A 95 12.50 16.37 12.96
CA MET A 95 11.11 16.71 12.59
C MET A 95 10.16 16.74 13.79
N ASN A 96 10.50 16.06 14.89
CA ASN A 96 9.65 15.95 16.10
C ASN A 96 8.24 15.39 15.81
N ILE A 97 8.15 14.40 14.92
CA ILE A 97 6.89 13.75 14.54
C ILE A 97 6.29 13.05 15.77
N ASN A 98 5.06 13.44 16.12
CA ASN A 98 4.28 12.80 17.17
C ASN A 98 3.40 11.67 16.60
N GLU A 99 2.74 10.94 17.49
CA GLU A 99 1.87 9.82 17.11
C GLU A 99 0.67 10.23 16.24
N ALA A 100 0.05 11.38 16.50
CA ALA A 100 -1.09 11.84 15.73
C ALA A 100 -0.70 12.14 14.27
N ASP A 101 0.47 12.77 14.06
CA ASP A 101 0.99 13.08 12.73
C ASP A 101 1.41 11.82 11.96
N PHE A 102 2.05 10.87 12.65
CA PHE A 102 2.40 9.59 12.06
C PHE A 102 1.15 8.81 11.63
N ASN A 103 0.17 8.70 12.51
CA ASN A 103 -1.09 8.01 12.22
C ASN A 103 -1.81 8.70 11.05
N ARG A 104 -1.78 10.04 11.00
CA ARG A 104 -2.36 10.77 9.88
C ARG A 104 -1.70 10.41 8.55
N ILE A 105 -0.37 10.36 8.50
CA ILE A 105 0.36 9.92 7.30
C ILE A 105 -0.03 8.51 6.86
N VAL A 106 -0.22 7.58 7.81
CA VAL A 106 -0.69 6.22 7.51
C VAL A 106 -2.10 6.24 6.91
N GLU A 107 -3.02 7.05 7.44
CA GLU A 107 -4.37 7.23 6.87
C GLU A 107 -4.35 7.77 5.45
N LEU A 108 -3.46 8.73 5.15
CA LEU A 108 -3.31 9.28 3.80
C LEU A 108 -2.75 8.24 2.81
N LEU A 109 -1.86 7.35 3.27
CA LEU A 109 -1.38 6.22 2.47
C LEU A 109 -2.51 5.20 2.19
N ILE A 110 -3.36 4.93 3.18
CA ILE A 110 -4.55 4.07 3.01
C ILE A 110 -5.47 4.65 1.94
N LYS A 111 -5.82 5.94 2.03
CA LYS A 111 -6.63 6.63 1.00
C LYS A 111 -6.02 6.54 -0.39
N ALA A 112 -4.71 6.70 -0.50
CA ALA A 112 -4.01 6.56 -1.77
C ALA A 112 -4.14 5.15 -2.36
N MET A 113 -4.08 4.11 -1.52
CA MET A 113 -4.31 2.73 -1.95
C MET A 113 -5.78 2.48 -2.35
N GLU A 114 -6.73 3.08 -1.62
CA GLU A 114 -8.17 3.03 -1.93
C GLU A 114 -8.49 3.66 -3.29
N ASP A 115 -7.95 4.86 -3.58
CA ASP A 115 -8.09 5.55 -4.87
C ASP A 115 -7.58 4.67 -6.04
N ASN A 116 -6.61 3.80 -5.76
CA ASN A 116 -6.00 2.89 -6.72
C ASN A 116 -6.64 1.49 -6.74
N ASN A 117 -7.78 1.32 -6.05
CA ASN A 117 -8.54 0.07 -5.97
C ASN A 117 -7.70 -1.11 -5.44
N VAL A 118 -6.76 -0.85 -4.54
CA VAL A 118 -6.02 -1.90 -3.84
C VAL A 118 -6.96 -2.52 -2.81
N SER A 119 -7.15 -3.85 -2.88
CA SER A 119 -8.04 -4.55 -1.93
C SER A 119 -7.53 -4.45 -0.49
N TYR A 120 -8.43 -4.39 0.50
CA TYR A 120 -8.07 -4.32 1.93
C TYR A 120 -7.02 -5.37 2.38
N PRO A 121 -7.07 -6.65 1.95
CA PRO A 121 -6.01 -7.60 2.30
C PRO A 121 -4.63 -7.21 1.79
N LEU A 122 -4.52 -6.57 0.62
CA LEU A 122 -3.24 -6.09 0.09
C LEU A 122 -2.78 -4.83 0.82
N GLN A 123 -3.69 -3.91 1.14
CA GLN A 123 -3.37 -2.73 1.93
C GLN A 123 -2.74 -3.12 3.28
N ASN A 124 -3.37 -4.07 3.98
CA ASN A 124 -2.85 -4.56 5.27
C ASN A 124 -1.46 -5.21 5.14
N GLN A 125 -1.19 -5.90 4.03
CA GLN A 125 0.14 -6.46 3.78
C GLN A 125 1.19 -5.37 3.54
N VAL A 126 0.85 -4.29 2.80
CA VAL A 126 1.73 -3.13 2.63
C VAL A 126 2.01 -2.48 3.97
N LEU A 127 0.97 -2.17 4.76
CA LEU A 127 1.12 -1.56 6.08
C LEU A 127 1.95 -2.42 7.02
N ALA A 128 1.78 -3.75 7.00
CA ALA A 128 2.58 -4.66 7.80
C ALA A 128 4.07 -4.64 7.44
N LYS A 129 4.42 -4.39 6.16
CA LYS A 129 5.82 -4.22 5.74
C LYS A 129 6.43 -2.91 6.24
N LEU A 130 5.62 -1.85 6.36
CA LEU A 130 6.08 -0.52 6.77
C LEU A 130 6.03 -0.30 8.29
N ALA A 131 5.17 -1.03 9.01
CA ALA A 131 4.94 -0.86 10.45
C ALA A 131 6.21 -0.89 11.32
N PRO A 132 7.25 -1.71 11.05
CA PRO A 132 8.48 -1.71 11.85
C PRO A 132 9.18 -0.34 11.92
N HIS A 133 9.07 0.49 10.87
CA HIS A 133 9.69 1.81 10.80
C HIS A 133 9.05 2.83 11.77
N ARG A 134 7.87 2.55 12.32
CA ARG A 134 7.18 3.46 13.26
C ARG A 134 8.08 3.87 14.43
N ALA A 135 8.85 2.94 14.98
CA ALA A 135 9.72 3.20 16.11
C ALA A 135 10.94 4.07 15.77
N GLU A 136 11.31 4.15 14.49
CA GLU A 136 12.42 4.95 13.97
C GLU A 136 11.99 6.39 13.66
N ILE A 137 10.69 6.59 13.41
CA ILE A 137 10.12 7.86 12.92
C ILE A 137 9.53 8.70 14.06
N ILE A 138 8.81 8.07 15.00
CA ILE A 138 8.13 8.80 16.07
C ILE A 138 9.12 9.16 17.17
N LYS A 139 9.12 10.44 17.55
CA LYS A 139 9.81 10.90 18.75
C LYS A 139 9.02 10.49 19.99
N ARG A 140 9.68 9.78 20.91
CA ARG A 140 9.15 9.47 22.26
C ARG A 140 9.43 10.60 23.25
#